data_AF-A0A0W8FZ54-F1
#
_entry.id   AF-A0A0W8FZ54-F1
#
_cell.length_a   1.000
_cell.length_b   1.000
_cell.length_c   1.000
_cell.angle_alpha   90.00
_cell.angle_beta   90.00
_cell.angle_gamma   90.00
#
_symmetry.space_group_name_H-M   'P 1'
#
loop_
_entity.id
_entity.type
_entity.pdbx_description
1 polymer ?
#
loop_
_entity_poly.entity_id
_entity_poly.type
_entity_poly.pdbx_seq_one_letter_code
_entity_poly.pdbx_strand_id
1 'polypeptide(L)' 'MFVAGTIRKNAIVYIVFENLFDEQYYVVPYYPIQPRGLRIGVAWEFFD' A
#
# COMPACT_ATOMS: atom_id res chain seq x y z
N MET A 1 -4.38 5.99 -1.45
CA MET A 1 -3.71 6.38 -2.72
C MET A 1 -2.53 5.44 -2.91
N PHE A 2 -2.32 4.93 -4.12
CA PHE A 2 -1.27 3.97 -4.44
C PHE A 2 -0.31 4.57 -5.45
N VAL A 3 0.99 4.56 -5.17
CA VAL A 3 2.06 5.00 -6.08
C VAL A 3 3.05 3.86 -6.23
N ALA A 4 3.32 3.44 -7.46
CA ALA A 4 4.31 2.41 -7.76
C ALA A 4 5.29 2.91 -8.82
N GLY A 5 6.56 2.51 -8.67
CA GLY A 5 7.64 2.85 -9.58
C GLY A 5 8.60 1.68 -9.78
N THR A 6 9.03 1.48 -11.01
CA THR A 6 10.00 0.44 -11.38
C THR A 6 11.40 1.04 -11.34
N ILE A 7 12.30 0.49 -10.50
CA ILE A 7 13.68 0.99 -10.34
C ILE A 7 14.63 0.30 -11.34
N ARG A 8 14.38 -0.97 -11.66
CA ARG A 8 15.12 -1.78 -12.65
C ARG A 8 14.13 -2.73 -13.32
N LYS A 9 14.43 -3.29 -14.51
CA LYS A 9 13.50 -4.19 -15.25
C LYS A 9 12.82 -5.26 -14.38
N ASN A 10 13.48 -5.68 -13.29
CA ASN A 10 13.04 -6.79 -12.44
C ASN A 10 12.73 -6.36 -11.00
N ALA A 11 12.67 -5.05 -10.70
CA ALA A 11 12.46 -4.54 -9.34
C ALA A 11 11.44 -3.41 -9.32
N ILE A 12 10.32 -3.63 -8.60
CA ILE A 12 9.23 -2.69 -8.44
C ILE A 12 9.17 -2.27 -6.98
N VAL A 13 9.18 -0.97 -6.73
CA VAL A 13 8.93 -0.40 -5.41
C VAL A 13 7.56 0.25 -5.41
N TYR A 14 6.74 -0.08 -4.41
CA TYR A 14 5.43 0.51 -4.23
C TYR A 14 5.31 1.18 -2.87
N ILE A 15 4.66 2.33 -2.88
CA ILE A 15 4.36 3.16 -1.73
C ILE A 15 2.85 3.35 -1.71
N VAL A 16 2.21 2.88 -0.64
CA VAL A 16 0.76 2.96 -0.46
C VAL A 16 0.48 3.81 0.76
N PHE A 17 -0.28 4.89 0.54
CA PHE A 17 -0.84 5.68 1.61
C PHE A 17 -2.25 5.19 1.89
N GLU A 18 -2.42 4.61 3.07
CA GLU A 18 -3.69 4.10 3.59
C GLU A 18 -4.35 5.16 4.47
N ASN A 19 -5.66 5.33 4.29
CA ASN A 19 -6.48 6.26 5.05
C ASN A 19 -5.89 7.69 5.16
N LEU A 20 -5.66 8.35 4.00
CA LEU A 20 -5.06 9.70 3.90
C LEU A 20 -5.77 10.76 4.76
N PHE A 21 -7.10 10.69 4.80
CA PHE A 21 -7.95 11.64 5.54
C PHE A 21 -8.24 11.19 6.97
N ASP A 22 -7.68 10.05 7.41
CA ASP A 22 -7.86 9.48 8.76
C ASP A 22 -9.34 9.29 9.14
N GLU A 23 -10.15 8.91 8.15
CA GLU A 23 -11.57 8.68 8.32
C GLU A 23 -11.80 7.43 9.16
N GLN A 24 -12.67 7.55 10.16
CA GLN A 24 -13.02 6.46 11.05
C GLN A 24 -14.39 5.91 10.67
N TYR A 25 -14.39 4.88 9.84
CA TYR A 25 -15.61 4.18 9.44
C TYR A 25 -15.46 2.67 9.57
N TYR A 26 -16.60 1.99 9.65
CA TYR A 26 -16.66 0.54 9.71
C TYR A 26 -16.85 -0.01 8.31
N VAL A 27 -15.92 -0.86 7.86
CA VAL A 27 -16.01 -1.51 6.53
C VAL A 27 -17.13 -2.56 6.53
N VAL A 28 -17.28 -3.23 7.66
CA VAL A 28 -18.42 -4.09 8.03
C VAL A 28 -18.72 -3.84 9.51
N PRO A 29 -19.96 -4.09 9.98
CA PRO A 29 -20.25 -4.05 11.40
C PRO A 29 -19.23 -4.97 12.08
N TYR A 30 -18.56 -4.48 13.12
CA TYR A 30 -17.48 -5.16 13.87
C TYR A 30 -16.05 -5.11 13.29
N TYR A 31 -15.80 -4.58 12.09
CA TYR A 31 -14.42 -4.40 11.59
C TYR A 31 -14.11 -2.91 11.33
N PRO A 32 -13.45 -2.22 12.28
CA PRO A 32 -13.03 -0.84 12.06
C PRO A 32 -11.96 -0.78 10.97
N ILE A 33 -11.99 0.29 10.17
CA ILE A 33 -10.90 0.51 9.22
C ILE A 33 -9.58 0.75 9.95
N GLN A 34 -8.48 0.34 9.31
CA GLN A 34 -7.15 0.62 9.80
C GLN A 34 -6.90 2.15 9.82
N PRO A 35 -6.27 2.68 10.89
CA PRO A 35 -5.88 4.09 10.97
C PRO A 35 -4.95 4.51 9.82
N ARG A 36 -4.72 5.82 9.67
CA ARG A 36 -3.75 6.33 8.68
C ARG A 36 -2.42 5.60 8.74
N GLY A 37 -1.98 5.08 7.60
CA GLY A 37 -0.82 4.21 7.49
C GLY A 37 -0.02 4.43 6.21
N LEU A 38 1.27 4.11 6.28
CA LEU A 38 2.18 4.08 5.14
C LEU A 38 2.69 2.66 4.96
N ARG A 39 2.42 2.06 3.80
CA ARG A 39 3.01 0.78 3.41
C ARG A 39 4.03 0.99 2.32
N ILE A 40 5.24 0.50 2.56
CA ILE A 40 6.32 0.49 1.58
C ILE A 40 6.62 -0.97 1.29
N GLY A 41 6.70 -1.33 0.01
CA GLY A 41 7.09 -2.67 -0.38
C GLY A 41 7.96 -2.69 -1.61
N VAL A 42 8.72 -3.78 -1.70
CA VAL A 42 9.65 -4.05 -2.80
C VAL A 42 9.30 -5.42 -3.34
N ALA A 43 8.98 -5.49 -4.62
CA ALA A 43 8.80 -6.73 -5.35
C ALA A 43 10.01 -6.90 -6.29
N TRP A 44 10.59 -8.10 -6.27
CA TRP A 44 11.75 -8.42 -7.09
C TRP A 44 11.50 -9.74 -7.82
N GLU A 45 11.66 -9.71 -9.15
CA GLU A 45 11.55 -10.90 -10.00
C GLU A 45 12.96 -11.46 -10.24
N PHE A 46 13.22 -12.65 -9.70
CA PHE A 46 14.55 -13.28 -9.77
C PHE A 46 14.72 -14.22 -10.96
N PHE A 47 13.62 -14.63 -11.59
CA PHE A 47 13.61 -15.53 -12.75
C PHE A 47 12.84 -14.84 -13.88
N ASP A 48 13.38 -14.95 -15.09
CA ASP A 48 12.81 -14.47 -16.36
C ASP A 48 12.05 -15.62 -17.04
#